data_AF-A0A5B7ZQV0-F1
#
_entry.id   AF-A0A5B7ZQV0-F1
#
_cell.length_a   1.000
_cell.length_b   1.000
_cell.length_c   1.000
_cell.angle_alpha   90.00
_cell.angle_beta   90.00
_cell.angle_gamma   90.00
#
_symmetry.space_group_name_H-M   'P 1'
#
loop_
_entity.id
_entity.type
_entity.pdbx_description
1 polymer ?
#
loop_
_entity_poly.entity_id
_entity_poly.type
_entity_poly.pdbx_seq_one_letter_code
_entity_poly.pdbx_strand_id
1 'polypeptide(L)'
;MTLDTKGSAALKKERKPQFDFTSNFDPESRDTATIKELLAEINQERNDADGTTFDLKSLGTVLRLLSTITGRSYRSITERHPLSTLKTIKLLHKECRHIDAHLIRLLELPKGDSHSILDFFTMASSPEGEDVKRQISRIIARLEKEIDQVEIDQINAISDPGKLREQYRRDTNEAVDDILLTHIHIEDELLKDADRYLTDQSRQFLTSISPLKRESRAHVATCVYLKVLDYVHRLHFELATQLSIPHDRPISNMKIRFEKICADISSNLDRQILTDTNFLSIHEMMDFCIKYMSPLSEIVTNAVGFVYENRAFKQDIPRAHLIIQLYLYQAKLPATPESKPIGVVHAAAAFASVFHQRINKANLVKKSVKYSPKISDPQRQLDQFVKGETRQIPHTVQYLYTERMKWYLFALLERKDTTDSHKSLQLAQSELTRDIFLSLSPVLIVEQINAYRKRIVQAANDFIVAHDKQHIRYEKIRNYQSNA
;
A
#
# COMPACT_ATOMS: atom_id res chain seq x y z
N MET A 1 -57.89 -58.23 -2.63
CA MET A 1 -56.96 -57.62 -1.66
C MET A 1 -55.54 -57.88 -2.13
N THR A 2 -54.99 -56.95 -2.88
CA THR A 2 -53.54 -56.68 -2.92
C THR A 2 -53.37 -55.33 -3.61
N LEU A 3 -52.73 -54.42 -2.89
CA LEU A 3 -52.46 -53.05 -3.26
C LEU A 3 -51.39 -53.01 -4.35
N ASP A 4 -51.61 -52.20 -5.38
CA ASP A 4 -50.57 -51.76 -6.31
C ASP A 4 -50.37 -50.25 -6.12
N THR A 5 -49.45 -49.91 -5.22
CA THR A 5 -48.94 -48.56 -5.02
C THR A 5 -48.06 -48.16 -6.20
N LYS A 6 -48.63 -47.43 -7.17
CA LYS A 6 -47.85 -46.64 -8.12
C LYS A 6 -47.22 -45.45 -7.39
N GLY A 7 -46.02 -45.68 -6.86
CA GLY A 7 -45.10 -44.62 -6.48
C GLY A 7 -44.68 -43.83 -7.72
N SER A 8 -45.16 -42.60 -7.83
CA SER A 8 -44.64 -41.60 -8.76
C SER A 8 -43.22 -41.24 -8.33
N ALA A 9 -42.23 -41.97 -8.87
CA ALA A 9 -40.85 -41.52 -8.91
C ALA A 9 -40.79 -40.34 -9.89
N ALA A 10 -41.09 -39.14 -9.39
CA ALA A 10 -40.80 -37.90 -10.10
C ALA A 10 -39.29 -37.84 -10.32
N LEU A 11 -38.87 -38.14 -11.55
CA LEU A 11 -37.55 -37.85 -12.06
C LEU A 11 -37.24 -36.37 -11.77
N LYS A 12 -36.47 -36.10 -10.70
CA LYS A 12 -35.74 -34.85 -10.54
C LYS A 12 -34.81 -34.77 -11.76
N LYS A 13 -35.24 -34.11 -12.84
CA LYS A 13 -34.34 -33.68 -13.91
C LYS A 13 -33.30 -32.79 -13.24
N GLU A 14 -32.10 -33.32 -13.01
CA GLU A 14 -30.92 -32.53 -12.66
C GLU A 14 -30.74 -31.50 -13.77
N ARG A 15 -31.23 -30.28 -13.56
CA ARG A 15 -30.90 -29.15 -14.41
C ARG A 15 -29.40 -28.91 -14.27
N LYS A 16 -28.68 -28.91 -15.40
CA LYS A 16 -27.28 -28.45 -15.42
C LYS A 16 -27.22 -27.07 -14.77
N PRO A 17 -26.26 -26.82 -13.86
CA PRO A 17 -26.12 -25.51 -13.23
C PRO A 17 -25.83 -24.47 -14.31
N GLN A 18 -26.72 -23.49 -14.45
CA GLN A 18 -26.65 -22.46 -15.48
C GLN A 18 -25.66 -21.35 -15.09
N PHE A 19 -25.51 -21.10 -13.80
CA PHE A 19 -24.75 -19.97 -13.27
C PHE A 19 -23.40 -20.39 -12.65
N ASP A 20 -22.81 -21.49 -13.10
CA ASP A 20 -21.44 -21.86 -12.72
C ASP A 20 -20.45 -21.50 -13.84
N PHE A 21 -19.23 -21.08 -13.45
CA PHE A 21 -18.14 -20.92 -14.39
C PHE A 21 -17.76 -22.27 -15.00
N THR A 22 -17.48 -22.32 -16.29
CA THR A 22 -17.00 -23.53 -16.98
C THR A 22 -15.74 -23.21 -17.75
N SER A 23 -14.99 -24.23 -18.19
CA SER A 23 -13.83 -24.01 -19.06
C SER A 23 -14.20 -23.67 -20.51
N ASN A 24 -15.51 -23.47 -20.79
CA ASN A 24 -16.02 -23.10 -22.10
C ASN A 24 -16.13 -21.57 -22.14
N PHE A 25 -15.00 -20.91 -22.37
CA PHE A 25 -14.98 -19.48 -22.63
C PHE A 25 -15.69 -19.19 -23.97
N ASP A 26 -16.76 -18.40 -23.91
CA ASP A 26 -17.49 -17.89 -25.09
C ASP A 26 -17.50 -16.36 -25.04
N PRO A 27 -16.56 -15.69 -25.75
CA PRO A 27 -16.44 -14.24 -25.74
C PRO A 27 -17.61 -13.52 -26.41
N GLU A 28 -18.38 -14.21 -27.26
CA GLU A 28 -19.50 -13.65 -28.02
C GLU A 28 -20.87 -13.90 -27.36
N SER A 29 -20.90 -14.65 -26.25
CA SER A 29 -22.13 -14.92 -25.52
C SER A 29 -22.79 -13.61 -25.06
N ARG A 30 -23.95 -13.30 -25.65
CA ARG A 30 -24.84 -12.21 -25.23
C ARG A 30 -25.92 -12.70 -24.28
N ASP A 31 -25.71 -13.87 -23.69
CA ASP A 31 -26.71 -14.50 -22.85
C ASP A 31 -26.92 -13.66 -21.58
N THR A 32 -28.19 -13.41 -21.32
CA THR A 32 -28.63 -12.64 -20.16
C THR A 32 -29.70 -13.39 -19.40
N ALA A 33 -29.71 -13.19 -18.09
CA ALA A 33 -30.69 -13.76 -17.18
C ALA A 33 -30.98 -12.77 -16.05
N THR A 34 -31.88 -13.13 -15.14
CA THR A 34 -32.28 -12.27 -14.03
C THR A 34 -31.75 -12.75 -12.69
N ILE A 35 -31.63 -11.87 -11.69
CA ILE A 35 -31.29 -12.28 -10.31
C ILE A 35 -32.38 -13.21 -9.76
N LYS A 36 -33.63 -13.06 -10.20
CA LYS A 36 -34.73 -13.99 -9.86
C LYS A 36 -34.43 -15.43 -10.30
N GLU A 37 -33.92 -15.61 -11.52
CA GLU A 37 -33.51 -16.93 -12.03
C GLU A 37 -32.31 -17.49 -11.25
N LEU A 38 -31.33 -16.64 -10.93
CA LEU A 38 -30.20 -17.02 -10.10
C LEU A 38 -30.64 -17.51 -8.70
N LEU A 39 -31.52 -16.77 -8.03
CA LEU A 39 -32.05 -17.15 -6.73
C LEU A 39 -32.82 -18.47 -6.79
N ALA A 40 -33.53 -18.75 -7.89
CA ALA A 40 -34.21 -20.02 -8.08
C ALA A 40 -33.21 -21.19 -8.15
N GLU A 41 -32.10 -21.04 -8.87
CA GLU A 41 -31.05 -22.05 -8.94
C GLU A 41 -30.35 -22.24 -7.58
N ILE A 42 -29.97 -21.16 -6.89
CA ILE A 42 -29.33 -21.24 -5.55
C ILE A 42 -30.25 -21.97 -4.55
N ASN A 43 -31.55 -21.72 -4.58
CA ASN A 43 -32.50 -22.39 -3.70
C ASN A 43 -32.71 -23.87 -4.07
N GLN A 44 -32.55 -24.26 -5.35
CA GLN A 44 -32.65 -25.65 -5.80
C GLN A 44 -31.41 -26.48 -5.44
N GLU A 45 -30.22 -25.88 -5.45
CA GLU A 45 -28.95 -26.55 -5.10
C GLU A 45 -28.81 -26.82 -3.59
N ARG A 46 -29.80 -26.43 -2.79
CA ARG A 46 -29.78 -26.58 -1.36
C ARG A 46 -30.17 -28.00 -0.95
N ASN A 47 -29.42 -28.58 0.00
CA ASN A 47 -29.88 -29.72 0.77
C ASN A 47 -30.94 -29.27 1.79
N ASP A 48 -32.09 -29.93 1.84
CA ASP A 48 -33.34 -29.57 2.54
C ASP A 48 -33.24 -29.31 4.07
N ALA A 49 -32.04 -29.37 4.67
CA ALA A 49 -31.85 -29.38 6.13
C ALA A 49 -32.05 -28.03 6.86
N ASP A 50 -31.94 -26.88 6.19
CA ASP A 50 -31.84 -25.57 6.87
C ASP A 50 -33.10 -24.65 6.76
N GLY A 51 -34.18 -25.07 6.09
CA GLY A 51 -35.52 -24.42 6.11
C GLY A 51 -35.70 -22.96 5.66
N THR A 52 -34.64 -22.19 5.42
CA THR A 52 -34.66 -20.73 5.13
C THR A 52 -34.46 -20.39 3.64
N THR A 53 -35.44 -19.85 2.93
CA THR A 53 -35.29 -19.50 1.51
C THR A 53 -34.36 -18.31 1.31
N PHE A 54 -33.47 -18.40 0.32
CA PHE A 54 -32.62 -17.28 -0.07
C PHE A 54 -33.42 -16.26 -0.88
N ASP A 55 -33.38 -15.02 -0.42
CA ASP A 55 -34.00 -13.86 -1.04
C ASP A 55 -32.92 -12.85 -1.49
N LEU A 56 -33.36 -11.70 -2.04
CA LEU A 56 -32.43 -10.65 -2.44
C LEU A 56 -31.57 -10.14 -1.26
N LYS A 57 -32.12 -10.09 -0.03
CA LYS A 57 -31.39 -9.65 1.15
C LYS A 57 -30.23 -10.58 1.46
N SER A 58 -30.38 -11.87 1.19
CA SER A 58 -29.33 -12.88 1.33
C SER A 58 -28.12 -12.63 0.43
N LEU A 59 -28.30 -11.94 -0.70
CA LEU A 59 -27.22 -11.53 -1.61
C LEU A 59 -26.70 -10.11 -1.32
N GLY A 60 -27.29 -9.38 -0.38
CA GLY A 60 -27.07 -7.94 -0.20
C GLY A 60 -25.61 -7.53 -0.05
N THR A 61 -24.80 -8.29 0.70
CA THR A 61 -23.38 -8.00 0.89
C THR A 61 -22.57 -8.19 -0.40
N VAL A 62 -22.85 -9.25 -1.16
CA VAL A 62 -22.19 -9.54 -2.46
C VAL A 62 -22.58 -8.49 -3.49
N LEU A 63 -23.88 -8.15 -3.58
CA LEU A 63 -24.36 -7.14 -4.51
C LEU A 63 -23.79 -5.76 -4.18
N ARG A 64 -23.62 -5.42 -2.90
CA ARG A 64 -22.94 -4.18 -2.47
C ARG A 64 -21.48 -4.15 -2.91
N LEU A 65 -20.74 -5.25 -2.69
CA LEU A 65 -19.35 -5.36 -3.12
C LEU A 65 -19.23 -5.19 -4.64
N LEU A 66 -20.02 -5.93 -5.41
CA LEU A 66 -20.00 -5.83 -6.88
C LEU A 66 -20.45 -4.46 -7.39
N SER A 67 -21.42 -3.82 -6.74
CA SER A 67 -21.80 -2.44 -7.08
C SER A 67 -20.63 -1.48 -6.88
N THR A 68 -19.87 -1.71 -5.80
CA THR A 68 -18.70 -0.91 -5.44
C THR A 68 -17.52 -1.13 -6.39
N ILE A 69 -17.33 -2.35 -6.88
CA ILE A 69 -16.28 -2.72 -7.85
C ILE A 69 -16.64 -2.19 -9.24
N THR A 70 -17.82 -2.54 -9.75
CA THR A 70 -18.22 -2.28 -11.15
C THR A 70 -18.82 -0.89 -11.38
N GLY A 71 -19.22 -0.18 -10.32
CA GLY A 71 -19.98 1.07 -10.41
C GLY A 71 -21.43 0.90 -10.89
N ARG A 72 -21.94 -0.35 -10.99
CA ARG A 72 -23.32 -0.66 -11.40
C ARG A 72 -24.24 -0.86 -10.21
N SER A 73 -25.54 -0.65 -10.40
CA SER A 73 -26.56 -0.90 -9.39
C SER A 73 -27.24 -2.25 -9.64
N TYR A 74 -27.32 -3.11 -8.62
CA TYR A 74 -27.96 -4.43 -8.69
C TYR A 74 -29.21 -4.51 -7.80
N ARG A 75 -30.09 -3.50 -7.88
CA ARG A 75 -31.26 -3.38 -7.00
C ARG A 75 -32.50 -4.13 -7.50
N SER A 76 -32.59 -4.39 -8.81
CA SER A 76 -33.77 -5.00 -9.43
C SER A 76 -33.57 -6.49 -9.63
N ILE A 77 -34.51 -7.31 -9.15
CA ILE A 77 -34.46 -8.77 -9.36
C ILE A 77 -34.90 -9.22 -10.76
N THR A 78 -35.58 -8.34 -11.49
CA THR A 78 -36.12 -8.61 -12.84
C THR A 78 -35.28 -7.99 -13.94
N GLU A 79 -34.30 -7.17 -13.59
CA GLU A 79 -33.34 -6.63 -14.55
C GLU A 79 -32.50 -7.76 -15.14
N ARG A 80 -32.28 -7.70 -16.46
CA ARG A 80 -31.44 -8.67 -17.16
C ARG A 80 -29.99 -8.26 -17.04
N HIS A 81 -29.16 -9.18 -16.59
CA HIS A 81 -27.72 -9.04 -16.48
C HIS A 81 -26.99 -10.09 -17.31
N PRO A 82 -25.77 -9.81 -17.79
CA PRO A 82 -24.94 -10.82 -18.45
C PRO A 82 -24.75 -12.06 -17.57
N LEU A 83 -24.78 -13.25 -18.17
CA LEU A 83 -24.59 -14.50 -17.42
C LEU A 83 -23.32 -14.49 -16.56
N SER A 84 -22.21 -13.98 -17.09
CA SER A 84 -20.94 -13.85 -16.35
C SER A 84 -21.10 -13.08 -15.04
N THR A 85 -21.99 -12.09 -15.01
CA THR A 85 -22.27 -11.29 -13.80
C THR A 85 -23.01 -12.13 -12.77
N LEU A 86 -24.03 -12.88 -13.19
CA LEU A 86 -24.79 -13.76 -12.31
C LEU A 86 -23.93 -14.93 -11.80
N LYS A 87 -23.05 -15.49 -12.65
CA LYS A 87 -22.02 -16.46 -12.25
C LYS A 87 -21.10 -15.89 -11.18
N THR A 88 -20.66 -14.65 -11.34
CA THR A 88 -19.84 -13.93 -10.34
C THR A 88 -20.57 -13.76 -9.02
N ILE A 89 -21.85 -13.34 -9.05
CA ILE A 89 -22.68 -13.21 -7.84
C ILE A 89 -22.81 -14.56 -7.13
N LYS A 90 -23.11 -15.63 -7.87
CA LYS A 90 -23.24 -16.99 -7.32
C LYS A 90 -21.94 -17.46 -6.69
N LEU A 91 -20.81 -17.30 -7.38
CA LEU A 91 -19.48 -17.69 -6.91
C LEU A 91 -19.15 -16.99 -5.60
N LEU A 92 -19.25 -15.65 -5.57
CA LEU A 92 -18.97 -14.86 -4.38
C LEU A 92 -19.92 -15.23 -3.23
N HIS A 93 -21.20 -15.47 -3.51
CA HIS A 93 -22.15 -15.91 -2.49
C HIS A 93 -21.77 -17.28 -1.89
N LYS A 94 -21.46 -18.28 -2.74
CA LYS A 94 -21.08 -19.62 -2.29
C LYS A 94 -19.80 -19.61 -1.45
N GLU A 95 -18.75 -18.97 -1.95
CA GLU A 95 -17.44 -18.94 -1.27
C GLU A 95 -17.48 -18.10 0.01
N CYS A 96 -18.26 -17.00 0.03
CA CYS A 96 -18.35 -16.14 1.22
C CYS A 96 -19.39 -16.60 2.25
N ARG A 97 -20.23 -17.60 1.97
CA ARG A 97 -21.35 -18.02 2.83
C ARG A 97 -20.89 -18.51 4.21
N HIS A 98 -19.76 -19.21 4.26
CA HIS A 98 -19.33 -19.94 5.47
C HIS A 98 -18.32 -19.17 6.34
N ILE A 99 -17.81 -18.02 5.88
CA ILE A 99 -16.77 -17.27 6.61
C ILE A 99 -17.33 -16.09 7.39
N ASP A 100 -18.64 -16.06 7.63
CA ASP A 100 -19.35 -14.90 8.18
C ASP A 100 -19.18 -13.66 7.27
N ALA A 101 -19.97 -12.61 7.53
CA ALA A 101 -19.91 -11.32 6.84
C ALA A 101 -18.52 -10.62 6.86
N HIS A 102 -17.50 -11.25 7.44
CA HIS A 102 -16.14 -10.74 7.60
C HIS A 102 -15.26 -10.88 6.36
N LEU A 103 -15.39 -11.92 5.52
CA LEU A 103 -14.60 -12.03 4.29
C LEU A 103 -14.92 -10.87 3.33
N ILE A 104 -16.20 -10.62 3.10
CA ILE A 104 -16.60 -9.52 2.22
C ILE A 104 -16.15 -8.17 2.79
N ARG A 105 -16.15 -7.98 4.12
CA ARG A 105 -15.57 -6.77 4.75
C ARG A 105 -14.07 -6.63 4.50
N LEU A 106 -13.31 -7.73 4.45
CA LEU A 106 -11.88 -7.71 4.10
C LEU A 106 -11.64 -7.42 2.61
N LEU A 107 -12.63 -7.71 1.77
CA LEU A 107 -12.62 -7.45 0.33
C LEU A 107 -13.28 -6.11 -0.04
N GLU A 108 -13.82 -5.33 0.90
CA GLU A 108 -14.38 -4.02 0.57
C GLU A 108 -13.28 -3.03 0.16
N LEU A 109 -13.59 -2.13 -0.77
CA LEU A 109 -12.67 -1.06 -1.17
C LEU A 109 -12.14 -0.30 0.06
N PRO A 110 -10.92 0.27 -0.03
CA PRO A 110 -10.34 1.05 1.06
C PRO A 110 -11.34 2.04 1.66
N LYS A 111 -11.66 1.80 2.94
CA LYS A 111 -12.20 2.80 3.86
C LYS A 111 -11.09 3.11 4.89
N GLY A 112 -11.39 3.90 5.92
CA GLY A 112 -10.42 4.28 6.98
C GLY A 112 -9.70 3.11 7.70
N ASP A 113 -10.01 1.85 7.35
CA ASP A 113 -9.46 0.63 7.94
C ASP A 113 -8.38 -0.10 7.10
N SER A 114 -7.76 0.53 6.08
CA SER A 114 -6.81 -0.15 5.17
C SER A 114 -5.63 -0.88 5.85
N HIS A 115 -5.19 -0.43 7.03
CA HIS A 115 -4.11 -1.08 7.80
C HIS A 115 -4.33 -2.58 8.06
N SER A 116 -5.53 -2.99 8.45
CA SER A 116 -5.77 -4.40 8.84
C SER A 116 -5.75 -5.35 7.67
N ILE A 117 -6.17 -4.85 6.50
CA ILE A 117 -6.20 -5.66 5.28
C ILE A 117 -4.77 -5.85 4.79
N LEU A 118 -3.93 -4.82 4.88
CA LEU A 118 -2.50 -4.94 4.57
C LEU A 118 -1.77 -5.91 5.49
N ASP A 119 -1.99 -5.82 6.80
CA ASP A 119 -1.37 -6.74 7.75
C ASP A 119 -1.87 -8.17 7.51
N PHE A 120 -3.14 -8.36 7.16
CA PHE A 120 -3.68 -9.67 6.76
C PHE A 120 -2.94 -10.26 5.56
N PHE A 121 -2.68 -9.47 4.51
CA PHE A 121 -1.97 -9.96 3.32
C PHE A 121 -0.46 -10.14 3.54
N THR A 122 0.17 -9.30 4.35
CA THR A 122 1.63 -9.24 4.48
C THR A 122 2.19 -10.04 5.67
N MET A 123 1.39 -10.35 6.68
CA MET A 123 1.82 -11.15 7.83
C MET A 123 1.56 -12.64 7.65
N ALA A 124 2.32 -13.45 8.41
CA ALA A 124 2.02 -14.87 8.59
C ALA A 124 0.61 -15.02 9.16
N SER A 125 -0.26 -15.71 8.44
CA SER A 125 -1.68 -15.79 8.80
C SER A 125 -1.89 -16.83 9.92
N SER A 126 -2.97 -16.68 10.67
CA SER A 126 -3.51 -17.80 11.44
C SER A 126 -4.00 -18.90 10.48
N PRO A 127 -4.25 -20.14 10.94
CA PRO A 127 -4.83 -21.19 10.10
C PRO A 127 -6.12 -20.73 9.39
N GLU A 128 -6.96 -19.93 10.06
CA GLU A 128 -8.17 -19.33 9.50
C GLU A 128 -7.86 -18.27 8.44
N GLY A 129 -6.79 -17.50 8.61
CA GLY A 129 -6.34 -16.52 7.63
C GLY A 129 -5.75 -17.16 6.36
N GLU A 130 -5.02 -18.27 6.49
CA GLU A 130 -4.58 -19.08 5.35
C GLU A 130 -5.77 -19.68 4.60
N ASP A 131 -6.83 -20.08 5.31
CA ASP A 131 -8.05 -20.55 4.67
C ASP A 131 -8.71 -19.46 3.83
N VAL A 132 -8.78 -18.23 4.35
CA VAL A 132 -9.27 -17.07 3.61
C VAL A 132 -8.40 -16.78 2.38
N LYS A 133 -7.07 -16.78 2.50
CA LYS A 133 -6.17 -16.58 1.35
C LYS A 133 -6.39 -17.65 0.28
N ARG A 134 -6.50 -18.92 0.68
CA ARG A 134 -6.82 -20.02 -0.25
C ARG A 134 -8.16 -19.83 -0.94
N GLN A 135 -9.17 -19.32 -0.25
CA GLN A 135 -10.44 -19.02 -0.89
C GLN A 135 -10.38 -17.87 -1.89
N ILE A 136 -9.67 -16.78 -1.57
CA ILE A 136 -9.43 -15.70 -2.54
C ILE A 136 -8.78 -16.28 -3.81
N SER A 137 -7.75 -17.13 -3.65
CA SER A 137 -7.11 -17.82 -4.78
C SER A 137 -8.07 -18.73 -5.54
N ARG A 138 -8.98 -19.44 -4.86
CA ARG A 138 -10.02 -20.26 -5.52
C ARG A 138 -11.02 -19.40 -6.31
N ILE A 139 -11.45 -18.27 -5.75
CA ILE A 139 -12.33 -17.32 -6.44
C ILE A 139 -11.64 -16.82 -7.71
N ILE A 140 -10.39 -16.35 -7.60
CA ILE A 140 -9.58 -15.90 -8.74
C ILE A 140 -9.49 -16.99 -9.81
N ALA A 141 -9.05 -18.20 -9.43
CA ALA A 141 -8.90 -19.32 -10.36
C ALA A 141 -10.23 -19.74 -11.02
N ARG A 142 -11.37 -19.45 -10.39
CA ARG A 142 -12.69 -19.74 -10.96
C ARG A 142 -13.14 -18.65 -11.92
N LEU A 143 -12.86 -17.39 -11.62
CA LEU A 143 -13.11 -16.24 -12.49
C LEU A 143 -12.29 -16.33 -13.78
N GLU A 144 -11.00 -16.70 -13.67
CA GLU A 144 -10.07 -16.82 -14.81
C GLU A 144 -10.52 -17.82 -15.88
N LYS A 145 -11.35 -18.81 -15.56
CA LYS A 145 -11.80 -19.82 -16.53
C LYS A 145 -12.64 -19.28 -17.69
N GLU A 146 -13.25 -18.11 -17.50
CA GLU A 146 -14.04 -17.43 -18.53
C GLU A 146 -13.47 -16.05 -18.86
N ILE A 147 -12.15 -15.87 -18.68
CA ILE A 147 -11.40 -14.70 -19.15
C ILE A 147 -10.43 -15.18 -20.23
N ASP A 148 -10.28 -14.40 -21.31
CA ASP A 148 -9.32 -14.71 -22.37
C ASP A 148 -7.88 -14.77 -21.82
N GLN A 149 -7.06 -15.70 -22.33
CA GLN A 149 -5.69 -15.89 -21.84
C GLN A 149 -4.82 -14.64 -22.00
N VAL A 150 -4.99 -13.88 -23.09
CA VAL A 150 -4.25 -12.63 -23.32
C VAL A 150 -4.61 -11.58 -22.26
N GLU A 151 -5.89 -11.52 -21.88
CA GLU A 151 -6.35 -10.64 -20.81
C GLU A 151 -5.84 -11.09 -19.44
N ILE A 152 -5.81 -12.41 -19.16
CA ILE A 152 -5.19 -12.96 -17.94
C ILE A 152 -3.71 -12.56 -17.84
N ASP A 153 -2.95 -12.64 -18.93
CA ASP A 153 -1.54 -12.28 -18.94
C ASP A 153 -1.34 -10.79 -18.63
N GLN A 154 -2.21 -9.91 -19.14
CA GLN A 154 -2.22 -8.49 -18.80
C GLN A 154 -2.56 -8.26 -17.32
N ILE A 155 -3.59 -8.95 -16.80
CA ILE A 155 -3.97 -8.89 -15.40
C ILE A 155 -2.79 -9.31 -14.49
N ASN A 156 -2.11 -10.40 -14.84
CA ASN A 156 -0.96 -10.89 -14.10
C ASN A 156 0.21 -9.90 -14.16
N ALA A 157 0.41 -9.22 -15.29
CA ALA A 157 1.45 -8.19 -15.43
C ALA A 157 1.23 -6.98 -14.51
N ILE A 158 -0.03 -6.55 -14.31
CA ILE A 158 -0.36 -5.42 -13.43
C ILE A 158 -0.43 -5.78 -11.95
N SER A 159 -0.54 -7.06 -11.62
CA SER A 159 -0.72 -7.53 -10.24
C SER A 159 0.61 -7.84 -9.54
N ASP A 160 1.65 -8.19 -10.31
CA ASP A 160 2.98 -8.57 -9.81
C ASP A 160 3.79 -7.33 -9.36
N PRO A 161 4.22 -7.25 -8.08
CA PRO A 161 5.10 -6.20 -7.58
C PRO A 161 6.39 -6.00 -8.37
N GLY A 162 6.96 -7.08 -8.93
CA GLY A 162 8.20 -7.05 -9.72
C GLY A 162 8.00 -6.58 -11.17
N LYS A 163 6.75 -6.45 -11.62
CA LYS A 163 6.38 -5.95 -12.95
C LYS A 163 5.70 -4.59 -12.82
N LEU A 164 4.58 -4.38 -13.50
CA LEU A 164 3.99 -3.06 -13.76
C LEU A 164 3.63 -2.28 -12.48
N ARG A 165 3.32 -3.00 -11.39
CA ARG A 165 2.82 -2.43 -10.14
C ARG A 165 3.76 -1.45 -9.45
N GLU A 166 5.00 -1.84 -9.12
CA GLU A 166 5.98 -0.93 -8.50
C GLU A 166 7.03 -0.45 -9.49
N GLN A 167 7.32 -1.24 -10.54
CA GLN A 167 8.30 -0.88 -11.55
C GLN A 167 7.96 0.45 -12.18
N TYR A 168 6.70 0.69 -12.52
CA TYR A 168 6.34 1.90 -13.22
C TYR A 168 6.59 3.18 -12.40
N ARG A 169 6.17 3.18 -11.12
CA ARG A 169 6.40 4.34 -10.23
C ARG A 169 7.90 4.60 -10.10
N ARG A 170 8.67 3.53 -9.86
CA ARG A 170 10.13 3.60 -9.75
C ARG A 170 10.78 4.11 -11.03
N ASP A 171 10.51 3.48 -12.17
CA ASP A 171 11.11 3.80 -13.46
C ASP A 171 10.70 5.20 -13.97
N THR A 172 9.53 5.70 -13.57
CA THR A 172 9.08 7.06 -13.86
C THR A 172 9.86 8.07 -13.02
N ASN A 173 9.98 7.83 -11.72
CA ASN A 173 10.72 8.71 -10.82
C ASN A 173 12.22 8.69 -11.15
N GLU A 174 12.82 7.52 -11.40
CA GLU A 174 14.22 7.40 -11.84
C GLU A 174 14.47 8.17 -13.15
N ALA A 175 13.56 8.13 -14.11
CA ALA A 175 13.70 8.89 -15.36
C ALA A 175 13.59 10.42 -15.16
N VAL A 176 12.70 10.86 -14.28
CA VAL A 176 12.57 12.29 -13.91
C VAL A 176 13.80 12.75 -13.12
N ASP A 177 14.21 11.98 -12.12
CA ASP A 177 15.41 12.25 -11.31
C ASP A 177 16.66 12.29 -12.19
N ASP A 178 16.78 11.40 -13.19
CA ASP A 178 17.89 11.44 -14.13
C ASP A 178 17.96 12.76 -14.89
N ILE A 179 16.83 13.36 -15.26
CA ILE A 179 16.77 14.67 -15.92
C ILE A 179 17.12 15.77 -14.94
N LEU A 180 16.38 15.86 -13.83
CA LEU A 180 16.54 16.95 -12.86
C LEU A 180 17.94 16.93 -12.24
N LEU A 181 18.44 15.76 -11.86
CA LEU A 181 19.75 15.67 -11.22
C LEU A 181 20.90 15.94 -12.19
N THR A 182 20.75 15.64 -13.48
CA THR A 182 21.76 15.97 -14.50
C THR A 182 21.88 17.48 -14.70
N HIS A 183 20.76 18.21 -14.61
CA HIS A 183 20.69 19.60 -15.03
C HIS A 183 20.65 20.62 -13.89
N ILE A 184 20.12 20.28 -12.71
CA ILE A 184 19.80 21.26 -11.65
C ILE A 184 20.04 20.75 -10.20
N HIS A 185 20.77 19.65 -9.97
CA HIS A 185 20.88 19.06 -8.61
C HIS A 185 21.52 19.94 -7.53
N ILE A 186 22.28 20.97 -7.91
CA ILE A 186 22.93 21.91 -6.97
C ILE A 186 22.08 23.16 -6.69
N GLU A 187 20.91 23.28 -7.33
CA GLU A 187 20.04 24.45 -7.26
C GLU A 187 18.76 24.11 -6.48
N ASP A 188 18.84 24.11 -5.14
CA ASP A 188 17.76 23.67 -4.25
C ASP A 188 16.40 24.35 -4.50
N GLU A 189 16.38 25.67 -4.74
CA GLU A 189 15.14 26.39 -5.05
C GLU A 189 14.55 25.97 -6.40
N LEU A 190 15.40 25.72 -7.40
CA LEU A 190 14.96 25.31 -8.72
C LEU A 190 14.43 23.86 -8.71
N LEU A 191 15.01 22.99 -7.88
CA LEU A 191 14.46 21.65 -7.62
C LEU A 191 13.07 21.72 -6.96
N LYS A 192 12.86 22.64 -6.01
CA LYS A 192 11.54 22.84 -5.39
C LYS A 192 10.50 23.32 -6.42
N ASP A 193 10.89 24.26 -7.29
CA ASP A 193 10.02 24.74 -8.36
C ASP A 193 9.71 23.63 -9.39
N ALA A 194 10.68 22.76 -9.68
CA ALA A 194 10.48 21.58 -10.51
C ALA A 194 9.46 20.62 -9.88
N ASP A 195 9.62 20.27 -8.60
CA ASP A 195 8.68 19.42 -7.87
C ASP A 195 7.26 20.00 -7.87
N ARG A 196 7.12 21.32 -7.66
CA ARG A 196 5.81 22.01 -7.71
C ARG A 196 5.20 21.94 -9.10
N TYR A 197 5.99 22.24 -10.13
CA TYR A 197 5.54 22.15 -11.52
C TYR A 197 5.09 20.73 -11.88
N LEU A 198 5.89 19.71 -11.53
CA LEU A 198 5.57 18.31 -11.78
C LEU A 198 4.33 17.87 -11.00
N THR A 199 4.15 18.33 -9.75
CA THR A 199 2.94 18.09 -8.96
C THR A 199 1.70 18.60 -9.69
N ASP A 200 1.77 19.82 -10.23
CA ASP A 200 0.67 20.41 -10.99
C ASP A 200 0.43 19.66 -12.30
N GLN A 201 1.47 19.19 -12.97
CA GLN A 201 1.34 18.33 -14.17
C GLN A 201 0.66 16.99 -13.86
N SER A 202 0.97 16.37 -12.72
CA SER A 202 0.29 15.15 -12.25
C SER A 202 -1.20 15.40 -11.99
N ARG A 203 -1.55 16.51 -11.33
CA ARG A 203 -2.95 16.89 -11.05
C ARG A 203 -3.72 17.22 -12.33
N GLN A 204 -3.10 17.93 -13.27
CA GLN A 204 -3.69 18.22 -14.57
C GLN A 204 -3.95 16.94 -15.36
N PHE A 205 -3.01 15.99 -15.35
CA PHE A 205 -3.21 14.69 -15.99
C PHE A 205 -4.39 13.94 -15.36
N LEU A 206 -4.44 13.83 -14.03
CA LEU A 206 -5.55 13.20 -13.33
C LEU A 206 -6.89 13.84 -13.69
N THR A 207 -6.95 15.17 -13.74
CA THR A 207 -8.16 15.90 -14.13
C THR A 207 -8.57 15.60 -15.58
N SER A 208 -7.61 15.43 -16.49
CA SER A 208 -7.87 15.14 -17.90
C SER A 208 -8.42 13.74 -18.16
N ILE A 209 -8.15 12.78 -17.27
CA ILE A 209 -8.59 11.38 -17.41
C ILE A 209 -9.79 11.03 -16.52
N SER A 210 -10.16 11.92 -15.60
CA SER A 210 -11.23 11.70 -14.63
C SER A 210 -12.60 12.17 -15.16
N PRO A 211 -13.70 11.44 -14.90
CA PRO A 211 -13.75 10.15 -14.22
C PRO A 211 -13.33 9.01 -15.14
N LEU A 212 -12.44 8.14 -14.64
CA LEU A 212 -12.04 6.95 -15.37
C LEU A 212 -13.20 5.95 -15.48
N LYS A 213 -13.43 5.44 -16.69
CA LYS A 213 -14.44 4.41 -16.93
C LYS A 213 -14.02 3.12 -16.25
N ARG A 214 -14.87 2.62 -15.33
CA ARG A 214 -14.64 1.35 -14.66
C ARG A 214 -14.89 0.15 -15.58
N GLU A 215 -14.18 -0.94 -15.35
CA GLU A 215 -14.46 -2.22 -15.97
C GLU A 215 -15.88 -2.68 -15.60
N SER A 216 -16.65 -2.96 -16.64
CA SER A 216 -18.09 -3.14 -16.56
C SER A 216 -18.47 -4.62 -16.51
N ARG A 217 -17.56 -5.50 -16.94
CA ARG A 217 -17.66 -6.96 -16.82
C ARG A 217 -17.32 -7.36 -15.39
N ALA A 218 -18.33 -7.78 -14.62
CA ALA A 218 -18.18 -8.07 -13.19
C ALA A 218 -17.11 -9.13 -12.88
N HIS A 219 -16.99 -10.17 -13.71
CA HIS A 219 -16.00 -11.23 -13.52
C HIS A 219 -14.56 -10.73 -13.71
N VAL A 220 -14.30 -9.95 -14.76
CA VAL A 220 -12.98 -9.32 -15.01
C VAL A 220 -12.66 -8.31 -13.92
N ALA A 221 -13.57 -7.36 -13.63
CA ALA A 221 -13.36 -6.33 -12.63
C ALA A 221 -13.07 -6.94 -11.25
N THR A 222 -13.79 -8.00 -10.87
CA THR A 222 -13.56 -8.73 -9.62
C THR A 222 -12.22 -9.46 -9.63
N CYS A 223 -11.84 -10.09 -10.74
CA CYS A 223 -10.54 -10.77 -10.89
C CYS A 223 -9.38 -9.79 -10.71
N VAL A 224 -9.41 -8.67 -11.44
CA VAL A 224 -8.43 -7.58 -11.32
C VAL A 224 -8.38 -7.08 -9.89
N TYR A 225 -9.54 -6.72 -9.33
CA TYR A 225 -9.65 -6.17 -8.00
C TYR A 225 -9.03 -7.07 -6.93
N LEU A 226 -9.35 -8.37 -6.94
CA LEU A 226 -8.80 -9.32 -5.97
C LEU A 226 -7.28 -9.48 -6.10
N LYS A 227 -6.73 -9.41 -7.31
CA LYS A 227 -5.29 -9.52 -7.55
C LYS A 227 -4.51 -8.23 -7.23
N VAL A 228 -5.14 -7.06 -7.31
CA VAL A 228 -4.52 -5.76 -6.96
C VAL A 228 -4.94 -5.22 -5.60
N LEU A 229 -5.72 -6.00 -4.83
CA LEU A 229 -6.37 -5.57 -3.60
C LEU A 229 -5.35 -5.02 -2.58
N ASP A 230 -4.29 -5.78 -2.34
CA ASP A 230 -3.24 -5.39 -1.40
C ASP A 230 -2.53 -4.11 -1.86
N TYR A 231 -2.37 -3.89 -3.16
CA TYR A 231 -1.77 -2.67 -3.70
C TYR A 231 -2.64 -1.44 -3.47
N VAL A 232 -3.93 -1.56 -3.76
CA VAL A 232 -4.86 -0.45 -3.64
C VAL A 232 -5.00 -0.03 -2.16
N HIS A 233 -5.03 -1.00 -1.23
CA HIS A 233 -4.97 -0.70 0.19
C HIS A 233 -3.63 -0.09 0.60
N ARG A 234 -2.52 -0.52 -0.01
CA ARG A 234 -1.19 0.00 0.29
C ARG A 234 -1.11 1.47 -0.09
N LEU A 235 -1.50 1.84 -1.31
CA LEU A 235 -1.54 3.23 -1.76
C LEU A 235 -2.43 4.08 -0.85
N HIS A 236 -3.60 3.59 -0.44
CA HIS A 236 -4.47 4.32 0.46
C HIS A 236 -3.84 4.54 1.85
N PHE A 237 -3.17 3.52 2.39
CA PHE A 237 -2.47 3.61 3.67
C PHE A 237 -1.24 4.55 3.59
N GLU A 238 -0.47 4.47 2.50
CA GLU A 238 0.67 5.36 2.24
C GLU A 238 0.20 6.83 2.22
N LEU A 239 -0.84 7.14 1.44
CA LEU A 239 -1.47 8.46 1.37
C LEU A 239 -1.94 8.96 2.75
N ALA A 240 -2.72 8.14 3.48
CA ALA A 240 -3.25 8.52 4.78
C ALA A 240 -2.12 8.80 5.80
N THR A 241 -1.08 7.97 5.79
CA THR A 241 0.07 8.11 6.70
C THR A 241 0.90 9.34 6.38
N GLN A 242 1.19 9.58 5.10
CA GLN A 242 1.92 10.76 4.67
C GLN A 242 1.16 12.05 5.01
N LEU A 243 -0.17 12.06 4.86
CA LEU A 243 -0.99 13.22 5.24
C LEU A 243 -1.07 13.39 6.76
N SER A 244 -1.10 12.31 7.55
CA SER A 244 -1.27 12.41 9.00
C SER A 244 0.00 12.86 9.74
N ILE A 245 1.18 12.35 9.38
CA ILE A 245 2.43 12.58 10.13
C ILE A 245 2.73 14.06 10.40
N PRO A 246 2.62 15.00 9.42
CA PRO A 246 2.86 16.42 9.67
C PRO A 246 1.82 17.06 10.60
N HIS A 247 0.60 16.51 10.65
CA HIS A 247 -0.50 16.98 11.49
C HIS A 247 -0.47 16.37 12.89
N ASP A 248 0.25 15.26 13.11
CA ASP A 248 0.39 14.62 14.42
C ASP A 248 1.05 15.57 15.45
N ARG A 249 1.94 16.46 15.00
CA ARG A 249 2.41 17.65 15.74
C ARG A 249 3.32 18.52 14.87
N PRO A 250 3.31 19.86 15.01
CA PRO A 250 4.43 20.67 14.55
C PRO A 250 5.68 20.34 15.39
N ILE A 251 6.81 20.09 14.74
CA ILE A 251 8.12 20.12 15.41
C ILE A 251 8.23 21.51 16.02
N SER A 252 8.46 21.58 17.33
CA SER A 252 8.74 22.85 17.97
C SER A 252 9.97 23.44 17.30
N ASN A 253 9.78 24.52 16.53
CA ASN A 253 10.86 25.32 15.96
C ASN A 253 11.67 25.91 17.12
N MET A 254 12.66 25.16 17.59
CA MET A 254 13.64 25.62 18.55
C MET A 254 14.97 25.07 18.09
N LYS A 255 15.70 25.85 17.27
CA LYS A 255 17.12 25.69 16.89
C LYS A 255 17.79 24.55 17.66
N ILE A 256 17.67 23.33 17.14
CA ILE A 256 18.11 22.12 17.84
C ILE A 256 19.62 22.10 17.72
N ARG A 257 20.30 22.27 18.85
CA ARG A 257 21.75 22.49 18.89
C ARG A 257 22.51 21.17 18.81
N PHE A 258 22.98 20.82 17.62
CA PHE A 258 23.86 19.67 17.38
C PHE A 258 25.34 19.99 17.65
N GLU A 259 25.71 21.26 17.81
CA GLU A 259 27.11 21.70 17.79
C GLU A 259 27.93 21.07 18.90
N LYS A 260 27.34 20.90 20.10
CA LYS A 260 28.04 20.32 21.26
C LYS A 260 28.40 18.86 21.03
N ILE A 261 27.45 18.04 20.59
CA ILE A 261 27.67 16.62 20.33
C ILE A 261 28.60 16.43 19.13
N CYS A 262 28.42 17.21 18.07
CA CYS A 262 29.28 17.18 16.88
C CYS A 262 30.73 17.60 17.20
N ALA A 263 30.95 18.61 18.04
CA ALA A 263 32.29 19.03 18.46
C ALA A 263 33.01 17.95 19.29
N ASP A 264 32.29 17.29 20.21
CA ASP A 264 32.84 16.17 20.99
C ASP A 264 33.21 14.98 20.09
N ILE A 265 32.32 14.61 19.15
CA ILE A 265 32.62 13.56 18.17
C ILE A 265 33.81 13.95 17.29
N SER A 266 33.87 15.21 16.84
CA SER A 266 34.97 15.70 16.00
C SER A 266 36.31 15.54 16.69
N SER A 267 36.38 15.90 17.98
CA SER A 267 37.58 15.78 18.81
C SER A 267 37.98 14.32 19.00
N ASN A 268 37.01 13.41 19.16
CA ASN A 268 37.27 11.98 19.33
C ASN A 268 37.71 11.27 18.04
N LEU A 269 37.31 11.76 16.86
CA LEU A 269 37.59 11.15 15.56
C LEU A 269 38.70 11.85 14.77
N ASP A 270 39.29 12.91 15.31
CA ASP A 270 40.28 13.77 14.65
C ASP A 270 39.86 14.22 13.24
N ARG A 271 38.58 14.57 13.11
CA ARG A 271 37.99 15.09 11.86
C ARG A 271 36.78 15.95 12.15
N GLN A 272 36.49 16.91 11.27
CA GLN A 272 35.30 17.74 11.42
C GLN A 272 34.03 16.92 11.17
N ILE A 273 33.14 16.88 12.17
CA ILE A 273 31.80 16.31 12.10
C ILE A 273 30.79 17.45 12.26
N LEU A 274 29.91 17.58 11.28
CA LEU A 274 28.76 18.49 11.28
C LEU A 274 27.47 17.68 11.41
N THR A 275 26.33 18.36 11.56
CA THR A 275 25.00 17.74 11.72
C THR A 275 24.66 16.76 10.60
N ASP A 276 25.02 17.11 9.36
CA ASP A 276 24.75 16.35 8.14
C ASP A 276 25.90 15.40 7.74
N THR A 277 26.97 15.34 8.53
CA THR A 277 28.10 14.46 8.25
C THR A 277 27.76 13.01 8.58
N ASN A 278 27.86 12.13 7.59
CA ASN A 278 27.74 10.69 7.77
C ASN A 278 29.09 10.09 8.16
N PHE A 279 29.11 9.30 9.24
CA PHE A 279 30.36 8.82 9.84
C PHE A 279 30.26 7.48 10.58
N LEU A 280 29.05 6.95 10.75
CA LEU A 280 28.74 5.82 11.60
C LEU A 280 28.18 4.65 10.77
N SER A 281 28.65 3.43 11.04
CA SER A 281 28.06 2.22 10.47
C SER A 281 26.86 1.73 11.31
N ILE A 282 26.00 0.91 10.71
CA ILE A 282 24.87 0.33 11.44
C ILE A 282 25.32 -0.61 12.59
N HIS A 283 26.55 -1.13 12.51
CA HIS A 283 27.14 -2.01 13.52
C HIS A 283 27.67 -1.22 14.73
N GLU A 284 28.15 0.01 14.51
CA GLU A 284 28.65 0.91 15.55
C GLU A 284 27.52 1.66 16.27
N MET A 285 26.31 1.65 15.70
CA MET A 285 25.23 2.54 16.13
C MET A 285 24.77 2.33 17.58
N MET A 286 24.66 1.08 18.05
CA MET A 286 24.17 0.82 19.41
C MET A 286 25.14 1.39 20.46
N ASP A 287 26.45 1.14 20.29
CA ASP A 287 27.49 1.63 21.19
C ASP A 287 27.59 3.16 21.17
N PHE A 288 27.46 3.75 19.97
CA PHE A 288 27.35 5.20 19.81
C PHE A 288 26.19 5.78 20.63
N CYS A 289 24.99 5.20 20.51
CA CYS A 289 23.81 5.65 21.24
C CYS A 289 23.94 5.49 22.76
N ILE A 290 24.69 4.49 23.24
CA ILE A 290 25.01 4.33 24.66
C ILE A 290 25.97 5.43 25.12
N LYS A 291 27.05 5.68 24.36
CA LYS A 291 28.07 6.68 24.69
C LYS A 291 27.48 8.10 24.74
N TYR A 292 26.66 8.46 23.76
CA TYR A 292 26.08 9.80 23.62
C TYR A 292 24.62 9.90 24.07
N MET A 293 24.21 9.07 25.02
CA MET A 293 22.82 8.97 25.47
C MET A 293 22.22 10.31 25.94
N SER A 294 22.88 11.01 26.87
CA SER A 294 22.39 12.28 27.41
C SER A 294 22.24 13.39 26.35
N PRO A 295 23.25 13.67 25.49
CA PRO A 295 23.07 14.69 24.46
C PRO A 295 22.03 14.29 23.40
N LEU A 296 21.93 13.00 23.03
CA LEU A 296 20.90 12.54 22.10
C LEU A 296 19.49 12.64 22.70
N SER A 297 19.31 12.32 23.99
CA SER A 297 18.01 12.42 24.65
C SER A 297 17.55 13.87 24.77
N GLU A 298 18.46 14.82 25.01
CA GLU A 298 18.18 16.26 24.99
C GLU A 298 17.75 16.72 23.58
N ILE A 299 18.48 16.34 22.53
CA ILE A 299 18.14 16.64 21.13
C ILE A 299 16.73 16.14 20.80
N VAL A 300 16.43 14.87 21.13
CA VAL A 300 15.11 14.27 20.84
C VAL A 300 14.01 14.91 21.70
N THR A 301 14.30 15.25 22.96
CA THR A 301 13.37 15.99 23.82
C THR A 301 12.95 17.30 23.16
N ASN A 302 13.93 18.05 22.63
CA ASN A 302 13.69 19.33 21.95
C ASN A 302 12.96 19.13 20.60
N ALA A 303 13.24 18.05 19.88
CA ALA A 303 12.59 17.74 18.60
C ALA A 303 11.12 17.33 18.75
N VAL A 304 10.82 16.50 19.76
CA VAL A 304 9.49 15.91 19.97
C VAL A 304 8.61 16.78 20.88
N GLY A 305 9.22 17.64 21.71
CA GLY A 305 8.55 18.53 22.64
C GLY A 305 8.05 17.84 23.92
N PHE A 306 8.66 16.72 24.29
CA PHE A 306 8.38 15.97 25.51
C PHE A 306 9.69 15.49 26.14
N VAL A 307 9.76 15.49 27.47
CA VAL A 307 10.97 15.04 28.19
C VAL A 307 11.23 13.57 27.91
N TYR A 308 12.39 13.29 27.31
CA TYR A 308 12.84 11.93 27.04
C TYR A 308 13.91 11.51 28.04
N GLU A 309 13.50 10.78 29.07
CA GLU A 309 14.43 10.32 30.10
C GLU A 309 15.46 9.32 29.56
N ASN A 310 16.72 9.43 30.02
CA ASN A 310 17.81 8.52 29.65
C ASN A 310 17.46 7.03 29.86
N ARG A 311 16.69 6.71 30.90
CA ARG A 311 16.23 5.32 31.15
C ARG A 311 15.34 4.81 30.01
N ALA A 312 14.40 5.63 29.56
CA ALA A 312 13.51 5.29 28.47
C ALA A 312 14.27 5.28 27.13
N PHE A 313 15.20 6.22 26.94
CA PHE A 313 16.09 6.28 25.77
C PHE A 313 16.88 4.99 25.62
N LYS A 314 17.52 4.53 26.71
CA LYS A 314 18.29 3.28 26.73
C LYS A 314 17.45 2.07 26.30
N GLN A 315 16.19 2.02 26.72
CA GLN A 315 15.28 0.94 26.34
C GLN A 315 14.93 0.95 24.86
N ASP A 316 14.98 2.12 24.20
CA ASP A 316 14.61 2.28 22.79
C ASP A 316 15.77 2.14 21.82
N ILE A 317 17.01 1.97 22.28
CA ILE A 317 18.19 1.75 21.42
C ILE A 317 17.94 0.62 20.40
N PRO A 318 17.44 -0.58 20.78
CA PRO A 318 17.19 -1.64 19.80
C PRO A 318 16.11 -1.26 18.77
N ARG A 319 15.12 -0.45 19.18
CA ARG A 319 14.05 0.00 18.29
C ARG A 319 14.56 1.03 17.28
N ALA A 320 15.29 2.04 17.75
CA ALA A 320 15.90 3.04 16.89
C ALA A 320 16.88 2.40 15.90
N HIS A 321 17.70 1.43 16.37
CA HIS A 321 18.58 0.65 15.51
C HIS A 321 17.84 -0.03 14.35
N LEU A 322 16.73 -0.70 14.68
CA LEU A 322 15.87 -1.36 13.70
C LEU A 322 15.21 -0.38 12.72
N ILE A 323 14.77 0.79 13.19
CA ILE A 323 14.21 1.82 12.30
C ILE A 323 15.27 2.33 11.32
N ILE A 324 16.52 2.51 11.76
CA ILE A 324 17.61 2.88 10.84
C ILE A 324 17.90 1.76 9.84
N GLN A 325 17.93 0.50 10.26
CA GLN A 325 18.09 -0.62 9.32
C GLN A 325 17.02 -0.62 8.23
N LEU A 326 15.75 -0.40 8.61
CA LEU A 326 14.64 -0.29 7.65
C LEU A 326 14.82 0.91 6.71
N TYR A 327 15.23 2.07 7.25
CA TYR A 327 15.52 3.25 6.45
C TYR A 327 16.64 3.01 5.43
N LEU A 328 17.77 2.43 5.86
CA LEU A 328 18.90 2.13 4.97
C LEU A 328 18.50 1.15 3.88
N TYR A 329 17.74 0.10 4.22
CA TYR A 329 17.23 -0.87 3.26
C TYR A 329 16.33 -0.19 2.20
N GLN A 330 15.36 0.63 2.64
CA GLN A 330 14.45 1.33 1.73
C GLN A 330 15.17 2.38 0.87
N ALA A 331 16.18 3.06 1.43
CA ALA A 331 17.01 4.01 0.73
C ALA A 331 18.09 3.35 -0.16
N LYS A 332 18.15 2.01 -0.19
CA LYS A 332 19.19 1.22 -0.89
C LYS A 332 20.61 1.65 -0.51
N LEU A 333 20.82 2.03 0.74
CA LEU A 333 22.13 2.40 1.26
C LEU A 333 22.85 1.15 1.78
N PRO A 334 24.16 1.02 1.54
CA PRO A 334 24.93 -0.12 2.02
C PRO A 334 24.89 -0.17 3.55
N ALA A 335 24.78 -1.38 4.09
CA ALA A 335 24.73 -1.64 5.53
C ALA A 335 25.88 -2.55 5.98
N THR A 336 26.96 -2.61 5.21
CA THR A 336 28.16 -3.39 5.57
C THR A 336 28.90 -2.71 6.74
N PRO A 337 29.75 -3.44 7.49
CA PRO A 337 30.52 -2.88 8.59
C PRO A 337 31.38 -1.66 8.20
N GLU A 338 31.88 -1.63 6.96
CA GLU A 338 32.74 -0.56 6.43
C GLU A 338 31.94 0.65 5.96
N SER A 339 30.67 0.45 5.59
CA SER A 339 29.79 1.52 5.15
C SER A 339 29.40 2.42 6.31
N LYS A 340 29.52 3.74 6.12
CA LYS A 340 29.23 4.75 7.16
C LYS A 340 28.11 5.71 6.75
N PRO A 341 26.89 5.22 6.44
CA PRO A 341 25.82 6.07 5.92
C PRO A 341 25.07 6.85 7.01
N ILE A 342 25.40 6.66 8.29
CA ILE A 342 24.63 7.22 9.42
C ILE A 342 25.38 8.42 10.01
N GLY A 343 24.65 9.49 10.33
CA GLY A 343 25.12 10.66 11.08
C GLY A 343 24.37 10.85 12.40
N VAL A 344 24.74 11.86 13.20
CA VAL A 344 24.06 12.14 14.49
C VAL A 344 22.57 12.40 14.29
N VAL A 345 22.24 13.15 13.24
CA VAL A 345 20.86 13.52 12.91
C VAL A 345 19.98 12.31 12.58
N HIS A 346 20.55 11.26 11.97
CA HIS A 346 19.84 10.02 11.66
C HIS A 346 19.47 9.26 12.95
N ALA A 347 20.40 9.18 13.90
CA ALA A 347 20.12 8.60 15.22
C ALA A 347 19.01 9.38 15.94
N ALA A 348 19.14 10.71 16.01
CA ALA A 348 18.12 11.56 16.62
C ALA A 348 16.73 11.39 15.97
N ALA A 349 16.66 11.35 14.63
CA ALA A 349 15.42 11.16 13.90
C ALA A 349 14.76 9.79 14.16
N ALA A 350 15.56 8.73 14.24
CA ALA A 350 15.06 7.38 14.56
C ALA A 350 14.48 7.32 15.98
N PHE A 351 15.16 7.90 16.96
CA PHE A 351 14.66 8.03 18.33
C PHE A 351 13.40 8.90 18.40
N ALA A 352 13.36 10.02 17.68
CA ALA A 352 12.18 10.86 17.62
C ALA A 352 10.96 10.11 17.06
N SER A 353 11.16 9.29 16.02
CA SER A 353 10.11 8.44 15.44
C SER A 353 9.57 7.42 16.45
N VAL A 354 10.45 6.71 17.17
CA VAL A 354 10.07 5.75 18.21
C VAL A 354 9.38 6.44 19.38
N PHE A 355 9.95 7.53 19.88
CA PHE A 355 9.44 8.20 21.05
C PHE A 355 8.08 8.85 20.79
N HIS A 356 7.92 9.49 19.62
CA HIS A 356 6.65 10.01 19.16
C HIS A 356 5.58 8.92 19.15
N GLN A 357 5.85 7.75 18.57
CA GLN A 357 4.86 6.65 18.52
C GLN A 357 4.44 6.19 19.91
N ARG A 358 5.40 6.11 20.85
CA ARG A 358 5.14 5.70 22.23
C ARG A 358 4.26 6.69 22.98
N ILE A 359 4.47 7.99 22.78
CA ILE A 359 3.71 9.05 23.45
C ILE A 359 2.31 9.17 22.85
N ASN A 360 2.23 9.23 21.52
CA ASN A 360 0.98 9.52 20.80
C ASN A 360 0.08 8.30 20.64
N LYS A 361 0.40 7.16 21.31
CA LYS A 361 -0.32 5.87 21.32
C LYS A 361 -1.42 5.83 20.27
N ALA A 362 -1.04 5.66 19.01
CA ALA A 362 -1.97 5.77 17.90
C ALA A 362 -3.22 4.96 18.22
N ASN A 363 -4.38 5.63 18.23
CA ASN A 363 -5.69 5.00 18.36
C ASN A 363 -5.92 4.11 17.13
N LEU A 364 -5.29 2.94 17.09
CA LEU A 364 -5.66 1.95 16.09
C LEU A 364 -6.98 1.36 16.51
N VAL A 365 -7.96 1.68 15.68
CA VAL A 365 -9.33 1.19 15.67
C VAL A 365 -9.33 -0.30 16.02
N LYS A 366 -10.21 -0.69 16.94
CA LYS A 366 -10.49 -2.09 17.31
C LYS A 366 -10.76 -2.90 16.03
N LYS A 367 -9.97 -3.93 15.75
CA LYS A 367 -10.15 -4.75 14.53
C LYS A 367 -10.22 -6.25 14.78
N SER A 368 -10.83 -6.90 13.79
CA SER A 368 -11.31 -8.28 13.77
C SER A 368 -10.24 -9.30 14.22
N VAL A 369 -10.49 -9.92 15.37
CA VAL A 369 -9.62 -10.90 16.03
C VAL A 369 -9.52 -12.24 15.28
N LYS A 370 -10.38 -12.47 14.29
CA LYS A 370 -10.63 -13.80 13.72
C LYS A 370 -9.63 -14.28 12.65
N TYR A 371 -8.98 -13.38 11.89
CA TYR A 371 -8.18 -13.75 10.70
C TYR A 371 -6.74 -13.25 10.73
N SER A 372 -6.38 -12.49 11.75
CA SER A 372 -5.04 -11.95 11.96
C SER A 372 -4.66 -12.19 13.42
N PRO A 373 -3.37 -12.43 13.74
CA PRO A 373 -2.94 -12.37 15.13
C PRO A 373 -3.38 -11.04 15.73
N LYS A 374 -3.77 -10.99 17.02
CA LYS A 374 -4.19 -9.77 17.74
C LYS A 374 -3.35 -8.58 17.26
N ILE A 375 -3.91 -7.73 16.41
CA ILE A 375 -3.18 -6.58 15.86
C ILE A 375 -2.94 -5.65 17.04
N SER A 376 -1.71 -5.69 17.51
CA SER A 376 -1.19 -4.86 18.57
C SER A 376 -0.87 -3.48 17.99
N ASP A 377 -0.76 -2.46 18.84
CA ASP A 377 -0.30 -1.16 18.38
C ASP A 377 1.12 -1.26 17.75
N PRO A 378 1.52 -0.33 16.86
CA PRO A 378 2.79 -0.37 16.14
C PRO A 378 4.01 -0.48 17.03
N GLN A 379 3.96 0.07 18.25
CA GLN A 379 5.03 -0.08 19.23
C GLN A 379 5.11 -1.52 19.70
N ARG A 380 3.99 -2.12 20.07
CA ARG A 380 3.96 -3.52 20.48
C ARG A 380 4.33 -4.48 19.35
N GLN A 381 3.95 -4.21 18.09
CA GLN A 381 4.39 -5.04 16.95
C GLN A 381 5.92 -4.95 16.77
N LEU A 382 6.51 -3.77 16.94
CA LEU A 382 7.96 -3.60 16.93
C LEU A 382 8.63 -4.33 18.11
N ASP A 383 8.04 -4.26 19.30
CA ASP A 383 8.53 -4.95 20.50
C ASP A 383 8.56 -6.46 20.34
N GLN A 384 7.53 -7.03 19.72
CA GLN A 384 7.45 -8.47 19.46
C GLN A 384 8.59 -8.92 18.56
N PHE A 385 8.93 -8.14 17.54
CA PHE A 385 10.08 -8.42 16.67
C PHE A 385 11.41 -8.30 17.43
N VAL A 386 11.61 -7.22 18.19
CA VAL A 386 12.83 -7.02 19.00
C VAL A 386 13.05 -8.14 20.02
N LYS A 387 11.96 -8.70 20.58
CA LYS A 387 12.02 -9.85 21.51
C LYS A 387 12.16 -11.21 20.82
N GLY A 388 12.13 -11.27 19.49
CA GLY A 388 12.14 -12.52 18.73
C GLY A 388 10.83 -13.30 18.78
N GLU A 389 9.72 -12.69 19.22
CA GLU A 389 8.39 -13.31 19.24
C GLU A 389 7.79 -13.43 17.82
N THR A 390 8.23 -12.58 16.88
CA THR A 390 7.79 -12.59 15.48
C THR A 390 8.97 -12.55 14.52
N ARG A 391 8.86 -13.23 13.37
CA ARG A 391 9.92 -13.29 12.34
C ARG A 391 10.05 -12.04 11.47
N GLN A 392 9.01 -11.22 11.38
CA GLN A 392 8.97 -10.05 10.50
C GLN A 392 8.13 -8.93 11.11
N ILE A 393 8.48 -7.69 10.77
CA ILE A 393 7.72 -6.50 11.13
C ILE A 393 6.66 -6.28 10.05
N PRO A 394 5.40 -5.95 10.39
CA PRO A 394 4.37 -5.65 9.39
C PRO A 394 4.77 -4.48 8.49
N HIS A 395 4.46 -4.54 7.19
CA HIS A 395 4.81 -3.47 6.25
C HIS A 395 4.25 -2.10 6.69
N THR A 396 3.03 -2.08 7.23
CA THR A 396 2.39 -0.85 7.72
C THR A 396 3.20 -0.19 8.85
N VAL A 397 3.74 -1.00 9.77
CA VAL A 397 4.61 -0.57 10.86
C VAL A 397 5.94 -0.05 10.31
N GLN A 398 6.56 -0.81 9.41
CA GLN A 398 7.82 -0.41 8.78
C GLN A 398 7.66 0.96 8.10
N TYR A 399 6.63 1.12 7.27
CA TYR A 399 6.33 2.36 6.56
C TYR A 399 6.06 3.53 7.51
N LEU A 400 5.22 3.34 8.54
CA LEU A 400 4.89 4.38 9.51
C LEU A 400 6.14 4.93 10.21
N TYR A 401 7.00 4.05 10.73
CA TYR A 401 8.21 4.49 11.44
C TYR A 401 9.24 5.10 10.51
N THR A 402 9.40 4.57 9.30
CA THR A 402 10.37 5.08 8.31
C THR A 402 9.95 6.44 7.75
N GLU A 403 8.69 6.63 7.40
CA GLU A 403 8.19 7.95 6.97
C GLU A 403 8.25 8.99 8.08
N ARG A 404 7.94 8.61 9.33
CA ARG A 404 8.08 9.51 10.48
C ARG A 404 9.54 9.83 10.78
N MET A 405 10.45 8.86 10.66
CA MET A 405 11.89 9.08 10.78
C MET A 405 12.37 10.06 9.71
N LYS A 406 11.99 9.86 8.45
CA LYS A 406 12.33 10.78 7.35
C LYS A 406 11.84 12.20 7.65
N TRP A 407 10.59 12.34 8.09
CA TRP A 407 10.04 13.64 8.45
C TRP A 407 10.85 14.36 9.55
N TYR A 408 11.22 13.65 10.64
CA TYR A 408 12.11 14.21 11.65
C TYR A 408 13.51 14.52 11.12
N LEU A 409 14.09 13.62 10.31
CA LEU A 409 15.41 13.79 9.72
C LEU A 409 15.48 15.08 8.91
N PHE A 410 14.52 15.29 8.00
CA PHE A 410 14.51 16.46 7.14
C PHE A 410 14.26 17.76 7.90
N ALA A 411 13.41 17.72 8.92
CA ALA A 411 13.20 18.88 9.77
C ALA A 411 14.43 19.23 10.63
N LEU A 412 15.12 18.22 11.17
CA LEU A 412 16.36 18.41 11.93
C LEU A 412 17.52 18.91 11.06
N LEU A 413 17.47 18.65 9.76
CA LEU A 413 18.41 19.17 8.76
C LEU A 413 18.02 20.55 8.21
N GLU A 414 16.93 21.16 8.69
CA GLU A 414 16.36 22.41 8.15
C GLU A 414 16.00 22.31 6.65
N ARG A 415 15.73 21.08 6.16
CA ARG A 415 15.36 20.77 4.77
C ARG A 415 13.87 20.53 4.58
N LYS A 416 13.06 20.92 5.57
CA LYS A 416 11.61 20.66 5.59
C LYS A 416 10.91 21.15 4.32
N ASP A 417 11.21 22.37 3.89
CA ASP A 417 10.55 22.97 2.72
C ASP A 417 10.85 22.20 1.43
N THR A 418 12.09 21.72 1.26
CA THR A 418 12.48 20.87 0.12
C THR A 418 11.75 19.54 0.16
N THR A 419 11.65 18.92 1.34
CA THR A 419 10.94 17.66 1.52
C THR A 419 9.43 17.80 1.32
N ASP A 420 8.82 18.88 1.79
CA ASP A 420 7.38 19.13 1.64
C ASP A 420 7.02 19.30 0.15
N SER A 421 7.91 19.89 -0.65
CA SER A 421 7.77 19.97 -2.11
C SER A 421 7.79 18.57 -2.75
N HIS A 422 8.84 17.78 -2.50
CA HIS A 422 8.97 16.44 -3.05
C HIS A 422 7.84 15.50 -2.59
N LYS A 423 7.42 15.62 -1.34
CA LYS A 423 6.28 14.87 -0.77
C LYS A 423 4.97 15.22 -1.47
N SER A 424 4.77 16.48 -1.84
CA SER A 424 3.58 16.89 -2.59
C SER A 424 3.49 16.18 -3.95
N LEU A 425 4.63 16.01 -4.63
CA LEU A 425 4.72 15.24 -5.87
C LEU A 425 4.40 13.75 -5.63
N GLN A 426 4.99 13.14 -4.61
CA GLN A 426 4.73 11.73 -4.27
C GLN A 426 3.26 11.46 -3.92
N LEU A 427 2.61 12.39 -3.20
CA LEU A 427 1.19 12.32 -2.87
C LEU A 427 0.34 12.38 -4.15
N ALA A 428 0.58 13.36 -5.02
CA ALA A 428 -0.15 13.50 -6.28
C ALA A 428 0.01 12.26 -7.19
N GLN A 429 1.22 11.70 -7.26
CA GLN A 429 1.50 10.45 -7.98
C GLN A 429 0.75 9.25 -7.39
N SER A 430 0.70 9.13 -6.07
CA SER A 430 0.05 8.02 -5.37
C SER A 430 -1.48 8.11 -5.50
N GLU A 431 -2.05 9.31 -5.46
CA GLU A 431 -3.47 9.56 -5.75
C GLU A 431 -3.83 9.16 -7.18
N LEU A 432 -3.05 9.64 -8.16
CA LEU A 432 -3.23 9.30 -9.57
C LEU A 432 -3.14 7.80 -9.81
N THR A 433 -2.12 7.14 -9.25
CA THR A 433 -1.92 5.70 -9.41
C THR A 433 -3.09 4.93 -8.80
N ARG A 434 -3.52 5.30 -7.59
CA ARG A 434 -4.69 4.68 -6.95
C ARG A 434 -5.92 4.79 -7.84
N ASP A 435 -6.21 5.97 -8.36
CA ASP A 435 -7.40 6.22 -9.16
C ASP A 435 -7.37 5.47 -10.51
N ILE A 436 -6.20 5.34 -11.14
CA ILE A 436 -6.01 4.50 -12.32
C ILE A 436 -6.31 3.04 -12.01
N PHE A 437 -5.73 2.49 -10.93
CA PHE A 437 -5.97 1.09 -10.54
C PHE A 437 -7.43 0.84 -10.15
N LEU A 438 -8.14 1.83 -9.61
CA LEU A 438 -9.57 1.76 -9.31
C LEU A 438 -10.48 1.76 -10.55
N SER A 439 -9.94 1.97 -11.76
CA SER A 439 -10.68 1.66 -12.99
C SER A 439 -10.91 0.16 -13.16
N LEU A 440 -10.04 -0.68 -12.60
CA LEU A 440 -10.09 -2.15 -12.67
C LEU A 440 -10.11 -2.71 -14.10
N SER A 441 -9.74 -1.90 -15.09
CA SER A 441 -9.62 -2.32 -16.48
C SER A 441 -8.13 -2.54 -16.79
N PRO A 442 -7.69 -3.77 -17.11
CA PRO A 442 -6.26 -4.04 -17.34
C PRO A 442 -5.68 -3.17 -18.46
N VAL A 443 -6.43 -3.03 -19.55
CA VAL A 443 -6.06 -2.21 -20.70
C VAL A 443 -5.92 -0.74 -20.31
N LEU A 444 -6.93 -0.18 -19.63
CA LEU A 444 -6.91 1.22 -19.23
C LEU A 444 -5.80 1.50 -18.20
N ILE A 445 -5.57 0.58 -17.26
CA ILE A 445 -4.48 0.70 -16.29
C ILE A 445 -3.15 0.85 -17.01
N VAL A 446 -2.83 -0.08 -17.92
CA VAL A 446 -1.55 -0.05 -18.67
C VAL A 446 -1.45 1.18 -19.56
N GLU A 447 -2.52 1.56 -20.24
CA GLU A 447 -2.57 2.73 -21.13
C GLU A 447 -2.29 4.02 -20.35
N GLN A 448 -3.05 4.28 -19.28
CA GLN A 448 -2.98 5.53 -18.52
C GLN A 448 -1.68 5.66 -17.73
N ILE A 449 -1.19 4.54 -17.21
CA ILE A 449 0.15 4.47 -16.62
C ILE A 449 1.19 4.89 -17.67
N ASN A 450 1.26 4.23 -18.83
CA ASN A 450 2.27 4.60 -19.83
C ASN A 450 2.14 6.04 -20.35
N ALA A 451 0.91 6.54 -20.51
CA ALA A 451 0.65 7.92 -20.90
C ALA A 451 1.16 8.92 -19.84
N TYR A 452 0.94 8.62 -18.56
CA TYR A 452 1.42 9.46 -17.47
C TYR A 452 2.95 9.59 -17.46
N ARG A 453 3.70 8.50 -17.72
CA ARG A 453 5.17 8.50 -17.69
C ARG A 453 5.72 9.37 -18.79
N LYS A 454 5.18 9.19 -20.01
CA LYS A 454 5.55 10.02 -21.15
C LYS A 454 5.32 11.50 -20.83
N ARG A 455 4.15 11.83 -20.26
CA ARG A 455 3.82 13.21 -19.89
C ARG A 455 4.77 13.78 -18.84
N ILE A 456 5.03 13.06 -17.75
CA ILE A 456 5.82 13.62 -16.64
C ILE A 456 7.31 13.72 -16.98
N VAL A 457 7.83 12.79 -17.78
CA VAL A 457 9.19 12.86 -18.34
C VAL A 457 9.30 14.02 -19.33
N GLN A 458 8.30 14.23 -20.19
CA GLN A 458 8.27 15.40 -21.08
C GLN A 458 8.21 16.69 -20.26
N ALA A 459 7.36 16.76 -19.25
CA ALA A 459 7.26 17.92 -18.37
C ALA A 459 8.59 18.24 -17.67
N ALA A 460 9.33 17.23 -17.21
CA ALA A 460 10.66 17.46 -16.64
C ALA A 460 11.62 18.08 -17.67
N ASN A 461 11.63 17.61 -18.91
CA ASN A 461 12.43 18.22 -19.99
C ASN A 461 11.97 19.64 -20.30
N ASP A 462 10.67 19.88 -20.43
CA ASP A 462 10.10 21.20 -20.70
C ASP A 462 10.47 22.19 -19.60
N PHE A 463 10.50 21.75 -18.33
CA PHE A 463 10.93 22.55 -17.20
C PHE A 463 12.40 22.96 -17.32
N ILE A 464 13.29 22.01 -17.66
CA ILE A 464 14.72 22.29 -17.88
C ILE A 464 14.91 23.29 -19.03
N VAL A 465 14.14 23.15 -20.11
CA VAL A 465 14.20 24.06 -21.26
C VAL A 465 13.70 25.45 -20.90
N ALA A 466 12.57 25.55 -20.20
CA ALA A 466 11.98 26.83 -19.80
C ALA A 466 12.88 27.66 -18.86
N HIS A 467 13.84 27.02 -18.19
CA HIS A 467 14.81 27.69 -17.30
C HIS A 467 16.21 27.81 -17.91
N ASP A 468 16.36 27.57 -19.23
CA ASP A 468 17.63 27.63 -19.97
C ASP A 468 18.72 26.70 -19.42
N LYS A 469 18.33 25.58 -18.79
CA LYS A 469 19.26 24.62 -18.15
C LYS A 469 19.67 23.46 -19.05
N GLN A 470 19.14 23.37 -20.27
CA GLN A 470 19.40 22.26 -21.20
C GLN A 470 20.88 22.07 -21.58
N HIS A 471 21.68 23.14 -21.52
CA HIS A 471 23.10 23.12 -21.86
C HIS A 471 24.00 22.88 -20.65
N ILE A 472 23.45 22.95 -19.44
CA ILE A 472 24.17 22.68 -18.20
C ILE A 472 24.09 21.19 -17.93
N ARG A 473 25.23 20.54 -17.78
CA ARG A 473 25.31 19.14 -17.37
C ARG A 473 26.28 19.04 -16.22
N TYR A 474 25.75 18.73 -15.06
CA TYR A 474 26.60 18.32 -13.97
C TYR A 474 27.01 16.87 -14.21
N GLU A 475 28.30 16.57 -14.05
CA GLU A 475 28.69 15.17 -13.89
C GLU A 475 27.86 14.61 -12.74
N LYS A 476 27.26 13.43 -12.96
CA LYS A 476 26.74 12.65 -11.85
C LYS A 476 27.94 12.30 -10.97
N ILE A 477 28.29 13.19 -10.05
CA ILE A 477 29.15 12.83 -8.95
C ILE A 477 28.40 11.69 -8.29
N ARG A 478 29.00 10.50 -8.26
CA ARG A 478 28.47 9.29 -7.61
C ARG A 478 28.33 9.45 -6.09
N ASN A 479 27.98 10.63 -5.61
CA ASN A 479 27.71 10.92 -4.21
C ASN A 479 26.20 10.79 -3.88
N TYR A 480 25.34 10.62 -4.88
CA TYR A 480 23.92 10.26 -4.72
C TYR A 480 23.50 8.94 -5.38
N GLN A 481 24.45 8.18 -5.94
CA GLN A 481 24.23 6.79 -6.37
C GLN A 481 25.29 5.88 -5.72
N SER A 482 24.81 4.93 -4.93
CA SER A 482 25.53 3.80 -4.36
C SER A 482 26.45 3.14 -5.40
N ASN A 483 27.73 2.99 -5.09
CA ASN A 483 28.58 2.05 -5.82
C ASN A 483 28.14 0.62 -5.46
N ALA A 484 27.61 -0.08 -6.47
CA ALA A 484 27.33 -1.54 -6.55
C ALA A 484 26.26 -2.12 -5.63
#